data_AF-A0A2C5YL59-F1
#
_entry.id   AF-A0A2C5YL59-F1
#
_cell.length_a   1.000
_cell.length_b   1.000
_cell.length_c   1.000
_cell.angle_alpha   90.00
_cell.angle_beta   90.00
_cell.angle_gamma   90.00
#
_symmetry.space_group_name_H-M   'P 1'
#
loop_
_entity.id
_entity.type
_entity.pdbx_description
1 polymer ?
#
loop_
_entity_poly.entity_id
_entity_poly.type
_entity_poly.pdbx_seq_one_letter_code
_entity_poly.pdbx_strand_id
1 'polypeptide(L)'
;MSRGAKRKRKHRDTPVKPCESPPSTPVQHLLQQHYATVQTLRDHLNCKLPSSSRLRRKKIAEIGSDLARLLDSTLICSLTRPQEPDATLKDGEFREFRSLSQKSDDSGSSMSNGLSSATEVQADIVNFAVWLLFKRHKGTVKWPNNILCDGYRKTNREGGPGGTAIPGIFSLFANPQAAALKTYPWPNLLALLGNWGQEVMTDLLVNCSVFVAVEESHGNYLQLSGALLPAVTPANGLRPPRRTPSDITLMKSSVFYSRPALTASGRVRPGFSPFHVLNKCPHVSHPIRSGRGSSRSETEACNGLNTTRVMMFLFPRQFGLRNVFTPETSNKDQAFSAYAAREAEMASFLGRDRIKLPKRLRGTASRLVQRLQVLHGRCSYTETLDHYCPTHLTPSGCTRRSRRRRTKQTLALPNQMPLVDVATPASCVSAFCQAIVSKMIPNQFWGDGDTMCHNKKTFLRSVDHFIKLRRFESMTLHEISQGG
;
A
#
# COMPACT_ATOMS: atom_id res chain seq x y z
N MET A 1 -15.96 -51.20 -58.11
CA MET A 1 -15.56 -49.79 -58.24
C MET A 1 -16.72 -48.89 -57.85
N SER A 2 -16.40 -47.76 -57.22
CA SER A 2 -17.17 -46.50 -57.14
C SER A 2 -18.34 -46.36 -56.14
N ARG A 3 -17.99 -45.58 -55.11
CA ARG A 3 -18.72 -44.91 -54.04
C ARG A 3 -19.98 -44.12 -54.49
N GLY A 4 -20.98 -44.06 -53.61
CA GLY A 4 -22.04 -43.03 -53.58
C GLY A 4 -22.28 -42.55 -52.14
N ALA A 5 -22.25 -41.24 -51.93
CA ALA A 5 -21.98 -40.58 -50.65
C ALA A 5 -23.18 -40.42 -49.68
N LYS A 6 -22.89 -40.51 -48.36
CA LYS A 6 -23.80 -40.20 -47.24
C LYS A 6 -23.95 -38.68 -47.06
N ARG A 7 -25.17 -38.14 -47.06
CA ARG A 7 -25.51 -36.80 -46.55
C ARG A 7 -25.88 -36.88 -45.06
N LYS A 8 -25.06 -36.24 -44.20
CA LYS A 8 -25.21 -36.15 -42.74
C LYS A 8 -26.08 -34.93 -42.40
N ARG A 9 -27.25 -35.14 -41.79
CA ARG A 9 -28.13 -34.07 -41.29
C ARG A 9 -27.56 -33.58 -39.94
N LYS A 10 -27.18 -32.30 -39.86
CA LYS A 10 -26.70 -31.62 -38.64
C LYS A 10 -27.84 -31.57 -37.60
N HIS A 11 -27.67 -32.25 -36.47
CA HIS A 11 -28.48 -31.98 -35.28
C HIS A 11 -27.91 -30.73 -34.62
N ARG A 12 -28.78 -29.75 -34.39
CA ARG A 12 -28.49 -28.39 -33.95
C ARG A 12 -28.25 -28.44 -32.43
N ASP A 13 -27.09 -27.98 -31.98
CA ASP A 13 -26.79 -27.80 -30.56
C ASP A 13 -27.75 -26.77 -29.96
N THR A 14 -28.50 -27.19 -28.93
CA THR A 14 -29.30 -26.30 -28.09
C THR A 14 -28.35 -25.44 -27.26
N PRO A 15 -28.51 -24.10 -27.23
CA PRO A 15 -27.66 -23.23 -26.44
C PRO A 15 -27.88 -23.48 -24.95
N VAL A 16 -26.78 -23.68 -24.23
CA VAL A 16 -26.71 -23.77 -22.78
C VAL A 16 -27.32 -22.49 -22.19
N LYS A 17 -28.45 -22.62 -21.50
CA LYS A 17 -29.02 -21.53 -20.71
C LYS A 17 -28.05 -21.16 -19.58
N PRO A 18 -27.78 -19.87 -19.33
CA PRO A 18 -27.07 -19.45 -18.13
C PRO A 18 -27.84 -19.93 -16.90
N CYS A 19 -27.14 -20.59 -15.98
CA CYS A 19 -27.70 -21.01 -14.70
C CYS A 19 -28.12 -19.75 -13.93
N GLU A 20 -29.42 -19.50 -13.78
CA GLU A 20 -29.93 -18.42 -12.93
C GLU A 20 -29.63 -18.79 -11.46
N SER A 21 -28.71 -18.05 -10.85
CA SER A 21 -28.34 -18.20 -9.45
C SER A 21 -29.46 -17.70 -8.52
N PRO A 22 -29.64 -18.30 -7.33
CA PRO A 22 -30.60 -17.84 -6.33
C PRO A 22 -30.36 -16.36 -5.92
N PRO A 23 -31.38 -15.68 -5.35
CA PRO A 23 -31.29 -14.26 -5.01
C PRO A 23 -30.07 -13.97 -4.14
N SER A 24 -29.24 -13.03 -4.60
CA SER A 24 -27.96 -12.72 -3.99
C SER A 24 -28.12 -12.11 -2.61
N THR A 25 -27.49 -12.73 -1.61
CA THR A 25 -27.44 -12.16 -0.26
C THR A 25 -26.56 -10.90 -0.25
N PRO A 26 -26.77 -9.95 0.68
CA PRO A 26 -25.90 -8.77 0.81
C PRO A 26 -24.42 -9.12 0.96
N VAL A 27 -24.12 -10.25 1.63
CA VAL A 27 -22.75 -10.74 1.79
C VAL A 27 -22.18 -11.23 0.46
N GLN A 28 -22.97 -11.92 -0.37
CA GLN A 28 -22.53 -12.32 -1.70
C GLN A 28 -22.18 -11.10 -2.57
N HIS A 29 -22.97 -10.03 -2.50
CA HIS A 29 -22.66 -8.77 -3.18
C HIS A 29 -21.36 -8.15 -2.68
N LEU A 30 -21.13 -8.13 -1.37
CA LEU A 30 -19.88 -7.63 -0.79
C LEU A 30 -18.68 -8.46 -1.30
N LEU A 31 -18.78 -9.79 -1.25
CA LEU A 31 -17.71 -10.68 -1.70
C LEU A 31 -17.42 -10.51 -3.20
N GLN A 32 -18.45 -10.28 -4.03
CA GLN A 32 -18.28 -10.00 -5.46
C GLN A 32 -17.54 -8.70 -5.76
N GLN A 33 -17.45 -7.76 -4.81
CA GLN A 33 -16.61 -6.56 -4.96
C GLN A 33 -15.12 -6.86 -4.75
N HIS A 34 -14.80 -7.90 -3.97
CA HIS A 34 -13.44 -8.25 -3.59
C HIS A 34 -12.85 -9.42 -4.39
N TYR A 35 -13.69 -10.36 -4.84
CA TYR A 35 -13.28 -11.58 -5.52
C TYR A 35 -13.78 -11.64 -6.96
N ALA A 36 -13.00 -12.26 -7.86
CA ALA A 36 -13.37 -12.40 -9.27
C ALA A 36 -14.51 -13.40 -9.47
N THR A 37 -14.59 -14.40 -8.58
CA THR A 37 -15.65 -15.41 -8.57
C THR A 37 -16.16 -15.62 -7.16
N VAL A 38 -17.48 -15.73 -7.05
CA VAL A 38 -18.20 -16.09 -5.82
C VAL A 38 -19.27 -17.09 -6.22
N GLN A 39 -19.15 -18.32 -5.76
CA GLN A 39 -20.03 -19.43 -6.10
C GLN A 39 -20.28 -20.32 -4.88
N THR A 40 -21.33 -21.12 -4.89
CA THR A 40 -21.57 -22.10 -3.82
C THR A 40 -20.50 -23.19 -3.85
N LEU A 41 -20.29 -23.88 -2.73
CA LEU A 41 -19.41 -25.04 -2.68
C LEU A 41 -19.88 -26.12 -3.65
N ARG A 42 -21.20 -26.32 -3.80
CA ARG A 42 -21.78 -27.23 -4.80
C ARG A 42 -21.34 -26.88 -6.23
N ASP A 43 -21.48 -25.62 -6.62
CA ASP A 43 -21.13 -25.15 -7.96
C ASP A 43 -19.63 -25.26 -8.20
N HIS A 44 -18.82 -24.89 -7.21
CA HIS A 44 -17.36 -25.01 -7.28
C HIS A 44 -16.92 -26.45 -7.55
N LEU A 45 -17.46 -27.41 -6.78
CA LEU A 45 -17.16 -28.83 -6.95
C LEU A 45 -17.61 -29.34 -8.32
N ASN A 46 -18.79 -28.94 -8.78
CA ASN A 46 -19.30 -29.33 -10.11
C ASN A 46 -18.41 -28.81 -11.25
N CYS A 47 -17.89 -27.59 -11.13
CA CYS A 47 -16.95 -27.02 -12.10
C CYS A 47 -15.58 -27.71 -12.11
N LYS A 48 -15.08 -28.15 -10.95
CA LYS A 48 -13.76 -28.80 -10.81
C LYS A 48 -13.79 -30.30 -11.12
N LEU A 49 -14.94 -30.95 -11.10
CA LEU A 49 -15.07 -32.38 -11.40
C LEU A 49 -14.98 -32.67 -12.92
N PRO A 50 -14.13 -33.63 -13.36
CA PRO A 50 -14.02 -34.03 -14.76
C PRO A 50 -15.38 -34.39 -15.38
N SER A 51 -15.56 -34.10 -16.68
CA SER A 51 -16.78 -34.39 -17.46
C SER A 51 -17.20 -35.87 -17.46
N SER A 52 -16.25 -36.77 -17.19
CA SER A 52 -16.45 -38.22 -17.06
C SER A 52 -17.11 -38.64 -15.73
N SER A 53 -17.15 -37.78 -14.70
CA SER A 53 -17.61 -38.12 -13.34
C SER A 53 -19.13 -37.96 -13.15
N ARG A 54 -19.95 -38.44 -14.09
CA ARG A 54 -21.42 -38.28 -14.07
C ARG A 54 -22.08 -38.86 -12.81
N LEU A 55 -21.65 -40.05 -12.37
CA LEU A 55 -22.18 -40.69 -11.16
C LEU A 55 -21.89 -39.88 -9.89
N ARG A 56 -20.74 -39.21 -9.82
CA ARG A 56 -20.36 -38.40 -8.64
C ARG A 56 -21.12 -37.08 -8.59
N ARG A 57 -21.34 -36.43 -9.73
CA ARG A 57 -22.23 -35.25 -9.80
C ARG A 57 -23.66 -35.60 -9.38
N LYS A 58 -24.15 -36.77 -9.81
CA LYS A 58 -25.46 -37.28 -9.38
C LYS A 58 -25.49 -37.55 -7.87
N LYS A 59 -24.46 -38.20 -7.32
CA LYS A 59 -24.34 -38.38 -5.86
C LYS A 59 -24.32 -37.05 -5.12
N ILE A 60 -23.58 -36.05 -5.60
CA ILE A 60 -23.55 -34.70 -5.00
C ILE A 60 -24.94 -34.07 -4.98
N ALA A 61 -25.71 -34.23 -6.07
CA ALA A 61 -27.10 -33.76 -6.15
C ALA A 61 -28.07 -34.50 -5.19
N GLU A 62 -27.78 -35.75 -4.83
CA GLU A 62 -28.61 -36.62 -3.99
C GLU A 62 -28.09 -36.75 -2.54
N ILE A 63 -27.27 -35.81 -2.06
CA ILE A 63 -26.68 -35.83 -0.71
C ILE A 63 -27.72 -35.57 0.39
N GLY A 64 -27.54 -36.21 1.56
CA GLY A 64 -28.38 -36.02 2.76
C GLY A 64 -28.47 -34.57 3.25
N SER A 65 -29.55 -34.25 3.98
CA SER A 65 -29.97 -32.87 4.28
C SER A 65 -28.86 -31.95 4.82
N ASP A 66 -28.03 -32.43 5.75
CA ASP A 66 -27.06 -31.57 6.45
C ASP A 66 -25.87 -31.20 5.57
N LEU A 67 -25.36 -32.15 4.79
CA LEU A 67 -24.27 -31.88 3.87
C LEU A 67 -24.78 -31.13 2.63
N ALA A 68 -26.04 -31.33 2.22
CA ALA A 68 -26.66 -30.50 1.19
C ALA A 68 -26.72 -29.03 1.63
N ARG A 69 -27.14 -28.76 2.88
CA ARG A 69 -27.12 -27.41 3.47
C ARG A 69 -25.72 -26.82 3.48
N LEU A 70 -24.68 -27.57 3.82
CA LEU A 70 -23.29 -27.08 3.74
C LEU A 70 -22.91 -26.70 2.31
N LEU A 71 -23.20 -27.57 1.34
CA LEU A 71 -22.83 -27.38 -0.07
C LEU A 71 -23.49 -26.15 -0.69
N ASP A 72 -24.74 -25.88 -0.32
CA ASP A 72 -25.54 -24.77 -0.86
C ASP A 72 -25.33 -23.45 -0.11
N SER A 73 -25.00 -23.50 1.18
CA SER A 73 -24.81 -22.30 2.00
C SER A 73 -23.35 -21.82 2.05
N THR A 74 -22.37 -22.69 1.81
CA THR A 74 -20.95 -22.31 1.82
C THR A 74 -20.56 -21.57 0.55
N LEU A 75 -20.01 -20.37 0.69
CA LEU A 75 -19.53 -19.56 -0.43
C LEU A 75 -18.02 -19.74 -0.62
N ILE A 76 -17.64 -20.06 -1.86
CA ILE A 76 -16.26 -20.19 -2.29
C ILE A 76 -15.89 -19.01 -3.16
N CYS A 77 -14.87 -18.27 -2.72
CA CYS A 77 -14.41 -17.07 -3.39
C CYS A 77 -12.99 -17.27 -3.95
N SER A 78 -12.76 -16.89 -5.20
CA SER A 78 -11.42 -16.92 -5.81
C SER A 78 -11.08 -15.60 -6.49
N LEU A 79 -9.80 -15.23 -6.39
CA LEU A 79 -9.24 -14.02 -7.01
C LEU A 79 -9.03 -14.17 -8.52
N THR A 80 -8.99 -15.39 -9.02
CA THR A 80 -8.77 -15.70 -10.43
C THR A 80 -10.03 -16.28 -11.05
N ARG A 81 -10.23 -15.99 -12.34
CA ARG A 81 -11.35 -16.56 -13.09
C ARG A 81 -11.05 -18.02 -13.44
N PRO A 82 -12.06 -18.89 -13.56
CA PRO A 82 -11.86 -20.33 -13.75
C PRO A 82 -11.18 -20.71 -15.07
N GLN A 83 -11.02 -19.77 -16.00
CA GLN A 83 -10.36 -19.98 -17.30
C GLN A 83 -8.84 -19.71 -17.28
N GLU A 84 -8.28 -19.16 -16.21
CA GLU A 84 -6.84 -18.89 -16.11
C GLU A 84 -6.10 -20.14 -15.55
N PRO A 85 -5.20 -20.78 -16.32
CA PRO A 85 -4.53 -22.03 -15.93
C PRO A 85 -3.49 -21.86 -14.82
N ASP A 86 -3.14 -20.63 -14.43
CA ASP A 86 -2.03 -20.36 -13.50
C ASP A 86 -2.43 -20.41 -12.01
N ALA A 87 -3.74 -20.50 -11.70
CA ALA A 87 -4.26 -20.44 -10.33
C ALA A 87 -4.62 -21.79 -9.71
N THR A 88 -4.54 -22.89 -10.47
CA THR A 88 -4.71 -24.24 -9.95
C THR A 88 -3.45 -24.70 -9.23
N LEU A 89 -3.60 -25.58 -8.24
CA LEU A 89 -2.46 -26.33 -7.69
C LEU A 89 -1.60 -26.91 -8.82
N LYS A 90 -0.29 -26.69 -8.75
CA LYS A 90 0.63 -27.27 -9.74
C LYS A 90 0.77 -28.77 -9.45
N ASP A 91 0.78 -29.59 -10.49
CA ASP A 91 0.91 -31.06 -10.37
C ASP A 91 2.10 -31.48 -9.47
N GLY A 92 3.21 -30.73 -9.55
CA GLY A 92 4.39 -30.97 -8.70
C GLY A 92 4.17 -30.70 -7.20
N GLU A 93 3.32 -29.74 -6.83
CA GLU A 93 3.01 -29.46 -5.42
C GLU A 93 2.10 -30.55 -4.84
N PHE A 94 1.12 -31.04 -5.60
CA PHE A 94 0.26 -32.13 -5.16
C PHE A 94 0.99 -33.47 -5.10
N ARG A 95 2.00 -33.68 -5.95
CA ARG A 95 2.91 -34.84 -5.85
C ARG A 95 3.73 -34.84 -4.55
N GLU A 96 4.07 -33.67 -4.04
CA GLU A 96 4.78 -33.50 -2.77
C GLU A 96 3.87 -33.83 -1.56
N PHE A 97 2.57 -33.53 -1.65
CA PHE A 97 1.60 -34.03 -0.67
C PHE A 97 1.58 -35.56 -0.62
N ARG A 98 1.47 -36.21 -1.79
CA ARG A 98 1.45 -37.68 -1.89
C ARG A 98 2.69 -38.32 -1.27
N SER A 99 3.87 -37.74 -1.46
CA SER A 99 5.11 -38.28 -0.89
C SER A 99 5.26 -38.04 0.62
N LEU A 100 4.67 -36.95 1.15
CA LEU A 100 4.62 -36.67 2.58
C LEU A 100 3.60 -37.55 3.30
N SER A 101 2.45 -37.80 2.70
CA SER A 101 1.38 -38.66 3.26
C SER A 101 1.79 -40.14 3.28
N GLN A 102 2.51 -40.63 2.25
CA GLN A 102 2.96 -42.03 2.19
C GLN A 102 4.03 -42.41 3.23
N LYS A 103 4.81 -41.45 3.75
CA LYS A 103 5.83 -41.75 4.77
C LYS A 103 5.26 -42.08 6.15
N SER A 104 3.97 -41.81 6.38
CA SER A 104 3.28 -42.14 7.63
C SER A 104 2.78 -43.59 7.69
N ASP A 105 2.71 -44.28 6.54
CA ASP A 105 1.98 -45.54 6.34
C ASP A 105 2.86 -46.81 6.24
N ASP A 106 4.16 -46.75 6.55
CA ASP A 106 5.08 -47.92 6.43
C ASP A 106 4.83 -49.03 7.50
N SER A 107 3.72 -48.97 8.24
CA SER A 107 3.30 -50.02 9.16
C SER A 107 1.78 -50.18 9.18
N GLY A 108 1.27 -51.14 8.40
CA GLY A 108 -0.05 -51.76 8.61
C GLY A 108 -1.07 -51.50 7.50
N SER A 109 -1.11 -52.37 6.49
CA SER A 109 -2.28 -52.51 5.62
C SER A 109 -3.46 -53.05 6.42
N SER A 110 -4.58 -52.32 6.48
CA SER A 110 -5.88 -52.92 6.73
C SER A 110 -6.99 -52.18 6.00
N MET A 111 -7.62 -52.90 5.08
CA MET A 111 -8.86 -52.51 4.44
C MET A 111 -9.98 -52.42 5.49
N SER A 112 -10.88 -51.45 5.30
CA SER A 112 -12.11 -51.19 6.08
C SER A 112 -11.99 -50.23 7.29
N ASN A 113 -12.00 -48.92 7.01
CA ASN A 113 -12.70 -47.91 7.83
C ASN A 113 -12.80 -46.58 7.07
N GLY A 114 -13.76 -46.47 6.15
CA GLY A 114 -13.83 -45.37 5.18
C GLY A 114 -13.91 -43.96 5.79
N LEU A 115 -14.53 -43.79 6.96
CA LEU A 115 -14.67 -42.48 7.61
C LEU A 115 -13.49 -42.12 8.52
N SER A 116 -12.95 -43.08 9.28
CA SER A 116 -11.76 -42.85 10.10
C SER A 116 -10.56 -42.50 9.24
N SER A 117 -10.37 -43.25 8.13
CA SER A 117 -9.36 -42.95 7.12
C SER A 117 -9.57 -41.57 6.48
N ALA A 118 -10.81 -41.17 6.17
CA ALA A 118 -11.08 -39.84 5.63
C ALA A 118 -10.80 -38.70 6.63
N THR A 119 -10.93 -38.97 7.95
CA THR A 119 -10.64 -37.97 8.99
C THR A 119 -9.15 -37.71 9.11
N GLU A 120 -8.34 -38.76 9.10
CA GLU A 120 -6.87 -38.68 9.08
C GLU A 120 -6.37 -37.98 7.82
N VAL A 121 -6.86 -38.40 6.65
CA VAL A 121 -6.49 -37.78 5.37
C VAL A 121 -6.92 -36.31 5.31
N GLN A 122 -8.10 -35.95 5.84
CA GLN A 122 -8.52 -34.55 5.90
C GLN A 122 -7.61 -33.74 6.83
N ALA A 123 -7.16 -34.30 7.95
CA ALA A 123 -6.20 -33.65 8.82
C ALA A 123 -4.84 -33.42 8.15
N ASP A 124 -4.38 -34.39 7.37
CA ASP A 124 -3.17 -34.27 6.56
C ASP A 124 -3.30 -33.21 5.47
N ILE A 125 -4.46 -33.11 4.79
CA ILE A 125 -4.73 -32.05 3.81
C ILE A 125 -4.64 -30.67 4.46
N VAL A 126 -5.24 -30.47 5.63
CA VAL A 126 -5.18 -29.18 6.35
C VAL A 126 -3.74 -28.85 6.75
N ASN A 127 -3.01 -29.82 7.30
CA ASN A 127 -1.60 -29.67 7.68
C ASN A 127 -0.73 -29.31 6.45
N PHE A 128 -0.95 -30.00 5.33
CA PHE A 128 -0.26 -29.75 4.07
C PHE A 128 -0.59 -28.38 3.49
N ALA A 129 -1.85 -27.94 3.53
CA ALA A 129 -2.25 -26.62 3.06
C ALA A 129 -1.52 -25.51 3.85
N VAL A 130 -1.45 -25.63 5.18
CA VAL A 130 -0.69 -24.70 6.03
C VAL A 130 0.79 -24.70 5.63
N TRP A 131 1.39 -25.89 5.49
CA TRP A 131 2.77 -26.02 5.07
C TRP A 131 3.06 -25.35 3.72
N LEU A 132 2.20 -25.60 2.72
CA LEU A 132 2.36 -25.08 1.38
C LEU A 132 2.23 -23.55 1.35
N LEU A 133 1.33 -22.97 2.14
CA LEU A 133 1.19 -21.52 2.29
C LEU A 133 2.47 -20.88 2.87
N PHE A 134 3.08 -21.50 3.88
CA PHE A 134 4.36 -21.05 4.42
C PHE A 134 5.52 -21.24 3.44
N LYS A 135 5.52 -22.30 2.62
CA LYS A 135 6.50 -22.51 1.55
C LYS A 135 6.38 -21.46 0.44
N ARG A 136 5.16 -21.10 0.04
CA ARG A 136 4.89 -20.08 -1.00
C ARG A 136 5.21 -18.65 -0.54
N HIS A 137 5.19 -18.38 0.76
CA HIS A 137 5.41 -17.04 1.30
C HIS A 137 6.85 -16.55 1.17
N LYS A 138 7.06 -15.46 0.42
CA LYS A 138 8.35 -14.79 0.18
C LYS A 138 8.44 -13.39 0.81
N GLY A 139 7.48 -13.02 1.66
CA GLY A 139 7.35 -11.67 2.21
C GLY A 139 8.35 -11.33 3.32
N THR A 140 8.51 -10.02 3.57
CA THR A 140 9.29 -9.47 4.69
C THR A 140 8.64 -9.71 6.05
N VAL A 141 7.32 -9.90 6.08
CA VAL A 141 6.55 -10.28 7.28
C VAL A 141 6.80 -11.77 7.59
N LYS A 142 6.92 -12.12 8.87
CA LYS A 142 7.33 -13.46 9.31
C LYS A 142 6.33 -14.59 8.99
N TRP A 143 5.08 -14.31 8.61
CA TRP A 143 4.06 -15.32 8.32
C TRP A 143 3.13 -14.96 7.13
N PRO A 144 2.50 -15.95 6.47
CA PRO A 144 1.58 -15.75 5.36
C PRO A 144 0.28 -15.06 5.78
N ASN A 145 -0.30 -14.28 4.87
CA ASN A 145 -1.62 -13.67 5.05
C ASN A 145 -2.74 -14.65 4.67
N ASN A 146 -2.96 -15.66 5.51
CA ASN A 146 -4.05 -16.62 5.37
C ASN A 146 -4.51 -17.05 6.78
N ILE A 147 -5.82 -17.12 7.01
CA ILE A 147 -6.42 -17.49 8.31
C ILE A 147 -5.94 -18.86 8.79
N LEU A 148 -5.69 -19.82 7.88
CA LEU A 148 -5.16 -21.14 8.23
C LEU A 148 -3.74 -21.08 8.81
N CYS A 149 -2.98 -20.03 8.49
CA CYS A 149 -1.64 -19.84 9.02
C CYS A 149 -1.62 -19.11 10.36
N ASP A 150 -2.77 -18.62 10.85
CA ASP A 150 -2.82 -17.95 12.14
C ASP A 150 -2.50 -18.92 13.27
N GLY A 151 -1.78 -18.45 14.29
CA GLY A 151 -1.24 -19.30 15.36
C GLY A 151 -0.01 -20.16 14.98
N TYR A 152 0.36 -20.29 13.70
CA TYR A 152 1.53 -21.09 13.28
C TYR A 152 2.79 -20.25 13.03
N ARG A 153 3.98 -20.82 13.26
CA ARG A 153 5.28 -20.13 13.05
C ARG A 153 6.33 -21.08 12.45
N LYS A 154 7.21 -20.55 11.60
CA LYS A 154 8.41 -21.27 11.11
C LYS A 154 9.43 -21.42 12.24
N THR A 155 10.00 -22.61 12.38
CA THR A 155 11.21 -22.81 13.19
C THR A 155 12.46 -22.66 12.31
N ASN A 156 13.46 -21.93 12.81
CA ASN A 156 14.77 -21.79 12.15
C ASN A 156 15.85 -22.64 12.81
N ARG A 157 15.53 -23.36 13.89
CA ARG A 157 16.51 -24.17 14.64
C ARG A 157 16.23 -25.65 14.41
N GLU A 158 17.23 -26.37 13.90
CA GLU A 158 17.36 -27.82 14.09
C GLU A 158 17.35 -28.05 15.61
N GLY A 159 16.26 -28.61 16.15
CA GLY A 159 16.01 -28.72 17.60
C GLY A 159 14.95 -27.78 18.19
N GLY A 160 14.13 -27.10 17.37
CA GLY A 160 12.87 -26.47 17.85
C GLY A 160 11.91 -27.48 18.49
N PRO A 161 10.83 -27.05 19.18
CA PRO A 161 9.94 -27.94 19.93
C PRO A 161 9.50 -29.12 19.04
N GLY A 162 10.08 -30.29 19.30
CA GLY A 162 9.83 -31.50 18.55
C GLY A 162 8.40 -31.96 18.79
N GLY A 163 7.72 -32.41 17.73
CA GLY A 163 6.40 -33.01 17.82
C GLY A 163 5.29 -32.34 17.01
N THR A 164 5.60 -31.39 16.11
CA THR A 164 4.55 -30.77 15.29
C THR A 164 4.26 -31.60 14.05
N ALA A 165 2.98 -31.87 13.79
CA ALA A 165 2.50 -32.63 12.61
C ALA A 165 2.88 -31.99 11.26
N ILE A 166 3.48 -30.78 11.27
CA ILE A 166 3.86 -30.02 10.07
C ILE A 166 5.39 -29.83 10.07
N PRO A 167 6.11 -30.29 9.03
CA PRO A 167 7.55 -30.13 8.94
C PRO A 167 8.00 -28.67 8.96
N GLY A 168 8.90 -28.30 9.89
CA GLY A 168 9.48 -26.96 9.98
C GLY A 168 8.53 -25.86 10.47
N ILE A 169 7.31 -26.20 10.88
CA ILE A 169 6.28 -25.27 11.34
C ILE A 169 5.67 -25.79 12.63
N PHE A 170 5.61 -24.93 13.65
CA PHE A 170 5.00 -25.26 14.93
C PHE A 170 3.76 -24.40 15.23
N SER A 171 2.83 -24.95 16.02
CA SER A 171 1.64 -24.23 16.50
C SER A 171 2.02 -23.49 17.78
N LEU A 172 2.01 -22.16 17.75
CA LEU A 172 2.17 -21.32 18.94
C LEU A 172 0.86 -21.17 19.70
N PHE A 173 -0.25 -21.07 18.96
CA PHE A 173 -1.62 -21.02 19.48
C PHE A 173 -2.50 -21.99 18.71
N ALA A 174 -3.61 -22.42 19.31
CA ALA A 174 -4.59 -23.25 18.63
C ALA A 174 -5.29 -22.43 17.52
N ASN A 175 -5.45 -23.02 16.34
CA ASN A 175 -6.18 -22.41 15.25
C ASN A 175 -7.58 -23.05 15.15
N PRO A 176 -8.66 -22.34 15.56
CA PRO A 176 -10.01 -22.90 15.55
C PRO A 176 -10.52 -23.21 14.15
N GLN A 177 -10.06 -22.48 13.12
CA GLN A 177 -10.47 -22.69 11.74
C GLN A 177 -9.82 -23.95 11.16
N ALA A 178 -8.53 -24.15 11.44
CA ALA A 178 -7.85 -25.40 11.10
C ALA A 178 -8.46 -26.59 11.86
N ALA A 179 -8.86 -26.42 13.12
CA ALA A 179 -9.56 -27.46 13.88
C ALA A 179 -10.95 -27.79 13.31
N ALA A 180 -11.72 -26.77 12.92
CA ALA A 180 -13.03 -26.94 12.29
C ALA A 180 -12.93 -27.73 10.97
N LEU A 181 -11.92 -27.46 10.15
CA LEU A 181 -11.68 -28.17 8.89
C LEU A 181 -11.26 -29.64 9.06
N LYS A 182 -10.85 -30.05 10.27
CA LYS A 182 -10.47 -31.43 10.61
C LYS A 182 -11.64 -32.25 11.17
N THR A 183 -12.75 -31.60 11.48
CA THR A 183 -13.94 -32.23 12.09
C THR A 183 -15.12 -32.19 11.12
N TYR A 184 -16.23 -32.82 11.50
CA TYR A 184 -17.46 -32.80 10.71
C TYR A 184 -17.81 -31.36 10.29
N PRO A 185 -18.23 -31.09 9.04
CA PRO A 185 -18.61 -32.04 7.99
C PRO A 185 -17.51 -32.37 6.95
N TRP A 186 -16.30 -31.83 7.09
CA TRP A 186 -15.28 -31.85 6.04
C TRP A 186 -14.71 -33.24 5.70
N PRO A 187 -14.39 -34.12 6.68
CA PRO A 187 -14.01 -35.51 6.40
C PRO A 187 -15.10 -36.29 5.66
N ASN A 188 -16.38 -36.06 6.00
CA ASN A 188 -17.51 -36.72 5.36
C ASN A 188 -17.64 -36.27 3.90
N LEU A 189 -17.42 -34.97 3.63
CA LEU A 189 -17.35 -34.45 2.26
C LEU A 189 -16.21 -35.10 1.48
N LEU A 190 -15.01 -35.21 2.08
CA LEU A 190 -13.86 -35.85 1.46
C LEU A 190 -14.14 -37.33 1.12
N ALA A 191 -14.74 -38.07 2.06
CA ALA A 191 -15.11 -39.47 1.85
C ALA A 191 -16.07 -39.65 0.65
N LEU A 192 -16.99 -38.70 0.43
CA LEU A 192 -17.92 -38.73 -0.70
C LEU A 192 -17.25 -38.40 -2.04
N LEU A 193 -16.25 -37.51 -2.04
CA LEU A 193 -15.48 -37.15 -3.23
C LEU A 193 -14.50 -38.26 -3.65
N GLY A 194 -14.08 -39.12 -2.72
CA GLY A 194 -13.18 -40.24 -2.94
C GLY A 194 -11.77 -39.77 -3.36
N ASN A 195 -11.09 -40.54 -4.22
CA ASN A 195 -9.69 -40.29 -4.59
C ASN A 195 -9.43 -38.90 -5.21
N TRP A 196 -10.44 -38.27 -5.82
CA TRP A 196 -10.34 -36.93 -6.39
C TRP A 196 -10.57 -35.83 -5.35
N GLY A 197 -11.14 -36.18 -4.20
CA GLY A 197 -11.44 -35.24 -3.13
C GLY A 197 -10.18 -34.61 -2.54
N GLN A 198 -9.07 -35.35 -2.44
CA GLN A 198 -7.84 -34.82 -1.86
C GLN A 198 -7.30 -33.62 -2.64
N GLU A 199 -7.26 -33.70 -3.97
CA GLU A 199 -6.78 -32.63 -4.85
C GLU A 199 -7.69 -31.41 -4.79
N VAL A 200 -9.00 -31.64 -4.88
CA VAL A 200 -10.01 -30.57 -4.83
C VAL A 200 -10.03 -29.87 -3.47
N MET A 201 -9.95 -30.62 -2.37
CA MET A 201 -9.90 -30.08 -1.01
C MET A 201 -8.61 -29.30 -0.77
N THR A 202 -7.48 -29.78 -1.28
CA THR A 202 -6.22 -29.02 -1.19
C THR A 202 -6.31 -27.71 -1.98
N ASP A 203 -6.86 -27.74 -3.19
CA ASP A 203 -7.03 -26.53 -4.04
C ASP A 203 -7.95 -25.52 -3.37
N LEU A 204 -9.03 -26.01 -2.75
CA LEU A 204 -9.99 -25.23 -1.99
C LEU A 204 -9.32 -24.47 -0.84
N LEU A 205 -8.47 -25.13 -0.05
CA LEU A 205 -7.84 -24.51 1.12
C LEU A 205 -6.68 -23.58 0.76
N VAL A 206 -5.99 -23.84 -0.35
CA VAL A 206 -4.78 -23.09 -0.72
C VAL A 206 -5.10 -21.90 -1.61
N ASN A 207 -6.01 -22.06 -2.58
CA ASN A 207 -6.25 -21.06 -3.64
C ASN A 207 -7.61 -20.36 -3.51
N CYS A 208 -8.50 -20.80 -2.63
CA CYS A 208 -9.82 -20.19 -2.43
C CYS A 208 -9.99 -19.63 -1.01
N SER A 209 -10.94 -18.70 -0.86
CA SER A 209 -11.45 -18.28 0.44
C SER A 209 -12.81 -18.95 0.68
N VAL A 210 -12.95 -19.59 1.84
CA VAL A 210 -14.11 -20.42 2.19
C VAL A 210 -14.92 -19.69 3.27
N PHE A 211 -16.19 -19.40 2.97
CA PHE A 211 -17.12 -18.75 3.90
C PHE A 211 -18.30 -19.68 4.19
N VAL A 212 -18.42 -20.13 5.43
CA VAL A 212 -19.50 -21.02 5.87
C VAL A 212 -20.60 -20.21 6.53
N ALA A 213 -21.86 -20.46 6.16
CA ALA A 213 -23.00 -19.82 6.81
C ALA A 213 -23.14 -20.31 8.26
N VAL A 214 -23.38 -19.39 9.19
CA VAL A 214 -23.59 -19.73 10.61
C VAL A 214 -25.05 -20.11 10.81
N GLU A 215 -25.29 -21.30 11.36
CA GLU A 215 -26.64 -21.80 11.62
C GLU A 215 -27.44 -20.82 12.49
N GLU A 216 -28.75 -20.74 12.26
CA GLU A 216 -29.71 -19.88 12.97
C GLU A 216 -29.58 -18.36 12.72
N SER A 217 -28.54 -17.92 12.00
CA SER A 217 -28.34 -16.52 11.68
C SER A 217 -28.61 -16.24 10.20
N HIS A 218 -29.59 -15.40 9.92
CA HIS A 218 -29.92 -15.03 8.55
C HIS A 218 -28.85 -14.09 7.98
N GLY A 219 -27.91 -14.65 7.20
CA GLY A 219 -26.95 -13.86 6.42
C GLY A 219 -25.60 -13.60 7.10
N ASN A 220 -25.23 -14.33 8.17
CA ASN A 220 -23.86 -14.26 8.71
C ASN A 220 -23.00 -15.41 8.20
N TYR A 221 -21.73 -15.11 7.94
CA TYR A 221 -20.76 -16.05 7.42
C TYR A 221 -19.47 -16.01 8.23
N LEU A 222 -18.89 -17.18 8.47
CA LEU A 222 -17.58 -17.37 9.06
C LEU A 222 -16.57 -17.71 7.97
N GLN A 223 -15.46 -16.97 7.92
CA GLN A 223 -14.36 -17.29 7.01
C GLN A 223 -13.47 -18.39 7.62
N LEU A 224 -13.44 -19.57 7.00
CA LEU A 224 -12.60 -20.70 7.43
C LEU A 224 -11.21 -20.70 6.79
N SER A 225 -11.07 -20.16 5.58
CA SER A 225 -9.82 -20.17 4.83
C SER A 225 -9.67 -18.93 3.94
N GLY A 226 -8.43 -18.67 3.52
CA GLY A 226 -8.06 -17.59 2.61
C GLY A 226 -7.47 -16.38 3.33
N ALA A 227 -7.15 -15.35 2.54
CA ALA A 227 -6.69 -14.07 3.08
C ALA A 227 -7.84 -13.31 3.75
N LEU A 228 -7.55 -12.58 4.82
CA LEU A 228 -8.52 -11.74 5.50
C LEU A 228 -9.05 -10.68 4.53
N LEU A 229 -10.37 -10.46 4.49
CA LEU A 229 -11.03 -9.49 3.61
C LEU A 229 -10.35 -8.10 3.54
N PRO A 230 -9.92 -7.46 4.66
CA PRO A 230 -9.24 -6.17 4.61
C PRO A 230 -7.91 -6.17 3.85
N ALA A 231 -7.27 -7.34 3.75
CA ALA A 231 -6.00 -7.52 3.08
C ALA A 231 -6.15 -8.07 1.65
N VAL A 232 -7.38 -8.40 1.23
CA VAL A 232 -7.69 -8.79 -0.14
C VAL A 232 -7.79 -7.53 -1.00
N THR A 233 -6.82 -7.33 -1.88
CA THR A 233 -6.93 -6.31 -2.92
C THR A 233 -8.06 -6.71 -3.88
N PRO A 234 -9.05 -5.83 -4.13
CA PRO A 234 -10.21 -6.18 -4.93
C PRO A 234 -9.79 -6.69 -6.32
N ALA A 235 -10.37 -7.83 -6.73
CA ALA A 235 -10.06 -8.51 -7.99
C ALA A 235 -10.45 -7.69 -9.24
N ASN A 236 -11.23 -6.63 -9.08
CA ASN A 236 -11.37 -5.63 -10.11
C ASN A 236 -10.02 -4.93 -10.27
N GLY A 237 -9.36 -5.12 -11.42
CA GLY A 237 -8.19 -4.37 -11.89
C GLY A 237 -8.38 -2.85 -12.02
N LEU A 238 -9.31 -2.26 -11.28
CA LEU A 238 -9.32 -0.87 -10.92
C LEU A 238 -8.11 -0.64 -10.02
N ARG A 239 -7.12 0.03 -10.61
CA ARG A 239 -6.00 0.72 -9.96
C ARG A 239 -6.22 0.93 -8.46
N PRO A 240 -5.18 0.72 -7.62
CA PRO A 240 -5.32 0.88 -6.18
C PRO A 240 -6.01 2.21 -5.86
N PRO A 241 -6.99 2.22 -4.94
CA PRO A 241 -7.92 3.33 -4.77
C PRO A 241 -7.13 4.63 -4.64
N ARG A 242 -7.33 5.53 -5.60
CA ARG A 242 -6.68 6.84 -5.58
C ARG A 242 -7.25 7.60 -4.39
N ARG A 243 -6.38 8.12 -3.54
CA ARG A 243 -6.82 8.99 -2.45
C ARG A 243 -7.56 10.19 -3.04
N THR A 244 -8.72 10.51 -2.51
CA THR A 244 -9.42 11.75 -2.83
C THR A 244 -8.71 12.94 -2.14
N PRO A 245 -8.90 14.19 -2.58
CA PRO A 245 -8.36 15.34 -1.86
C PRO A 245 -8.79 15.42 -0.39
N SER A 246 -9.95 14.86 -0.04
CA SER A 246 -10.46 14.80 1.34
C SER A 246 -9.70 13.78 2.20
N ASP A 247 -9.13 12.74 1.59
CA ASP A 247 -8.31 11.73 2.28
C ASP A 247 -6.88 12.21 2.56
N ILE A 248 -6.50 13.37 2.01
CA ILE A 248 -5.14 13.90 2.09
C ILE A 248 -5.09 14.98 3.15
N THR A 249 -4.57 14.63 4.33
CA THR A 249 -4.40 15.57 5.45
C THR A 249 -3.02 16.22 5.42
N LEU A 250 -2.96 17.51 5.74
CA LEU A 250 -1.71 18.21 6.00
C LEU A 250 -1.26 17.93 7.44
N MET A 251 -0.04 17.42 7.60
CA MET A 251 0.47 16.96 8.89
C MET A 251 0.95 18.13 9.77
N LYS A 252 0.02 18.78 10.49
CA LYS A 252 0.35 19.77 11.54
C LYS A 252 1.23 19.17 12.65
N SER A 253 1.08 17.87 12.93
CA SER A 253 1.90 17.12 13.89
C SER A 253 3.41 17.26 13.67
N SER A 254 3.86 17.40 12.41
CA SER A 254 5.27 17.56 12.05
C SER A 254 5.88 18.89 12.48
N VAL A 255 5.06 19.90 12.76
CA VAL A 255 5.50 21.23 13.22
C VAL A 255 5.81 21.18 14.72
N PHE A 256 5.02 20.43 15.51
CA PHE A 256 5.21 20.34 16.95
C PHE A 256 6.51 19.60 17.30
N TYR A 257 7.27 20.18 18.23
CA TYR A 257 8.56 19.64 18.67
C TYR A 257 9.61 19.50 17.56
N SER A 258 9.39 20.14 16.40
CA SER A 258 10.38 20.18 15.33
C SER A 258 11.66 20.87 15.81
N ARG A 259 12.80 20.30 15.43
CA ARG A 259 14.11 20.88 15.76
C ARG A 259 14.57 21.77 14.61
N PRO A 260 15.02 23.01 14.89
CA PRO A 260 15.54 23.88 13.86
C PRO A 260 16.83 23.31 13.26
N ALA A 261 17.09 23.62 11.99
CA ALA A 261 18.39 23.34 11.40
C ALA A 261 19.44 24.26 12.03
N LEU A 262 20.56 23.69 12.47
CA LEU A 262 21.66 24.43 13.09
C LEU A 262 22.83 24.62 12.11
N THR A 263 23.56 25.72 12.27
CA THR A 263 24.86 25.94 11.63
C THR A 263 25.94 25.14 12.36
N ALA A 264 27.13 25.00 11.75
CA ALA A 264 28.29 24.41 12.44
C ALA A 264 28.68 25.17 13.71
N SER A 265 28.32 26.46 13.80
CA SER A 265 28.48 27.29 14.99
C SER A 265 27.34 27.18 16.01
N GLY A 266 26.40 26.25 15.82
CA GLY A 266 25.28 26.01 16.73
C GLY A 266 24.15 27.05 16.66
N ARG A 267 24.15 27.95 15.68
CA ARG A 267 23.09 28.96 15.52
C ARG A 267 21.94 28.40 14.69
N VAL A 268 20.73 28.85 14.97
CA VAL A 268 19.56 28.55 14.13
C VAL A 268 19.80 29.11 12.72
N ARG A 269 19.55 28.29 11.70
CA ARG A 269 19.58 28.69 10.29
C ARG A 269 18.14 28.93 9.82
N PRO A 270 17.72 30.18 9.58
CA PRO A 270 16.40 30.46 9.04
C PRO A 270 16.25 29.95 7.61
N GLY A 271 15.01 29.56 7.25
CA GLY A 271 14.65 29.08 5.92
C GLY A 271 14.64 27.56 5.79
N PHE A 272 14.73 27.07 4.56
CA PHE A 272 14.61 25.65 4.24
C PHE A 272 15.86 24.86 4.68
N SER A 273 15.66 23.58 5.03
CA SER A 273 16.74 22.64 5.36
C SER A 273 17.80 22.58 4.23
N PRO A 274 19.10 22.42 4.54
CA PRO A 274 20.14 22.21 3.52
C PRO A 274 19.85 21.04 2.58
N PHE A 275 19.09 20.05 3.03
CA PHE A 275 18.72 18.89 2.24
C PHE A 275 17.48 19.11 1.34
N HIS A 276 16.83 20.27 1.42
CA HIS A 276 15.67 20.59 0.61
C HIS A 276 16.06 20.78 -0.86
N VAL A 277 15.20 20.34 -1.79
CA VAL A 277 15.47 20.38 -3.23
C VAL A 277 15.82 21.77 -3.75
N LEU A 278 15.16 22.83 -3.24
CA LEU A 278 15.45 24.21 -3.65
C LEU A 278 16.83 24.70 -3.20
N ASN A 279 17.40 24.14 -2.12
CA ASN A 279 18.76 24.43 -1.69
C ASN A 279 19.80 23.57 -2.43
N LYS A 280 19.45 22.30 -2.71
CA LYS A 280 20.32 21.37 -3.47
C LYS A 280 20.43 21.72 -4.96
N CYS A 281 19.37 22.25 -5.54
CA CYS A 281 19.26 22.55 -6.97
C CYS A 281 19.07 24.07 -7.18
N PRO A 282 20.09 24.91 -6.90
CA PRO A 282 19.98 26.35 -7.12
C PRO A 282 19.96 26.68 -8.62
N HIS A 283 19.39 27.83 -8.97
CA HIS A 283 19.49 28.42 -10.30
C HIS A 283 20.48 29.58 -10.25
N VAL A 284 21.61 29.47 -10.96
CA VAL A 284 22.71 30.42 -10.87
C VAL A 284 22.80 31.25 -12.15
N SER A 285 22.69 32.57 -12.05
CA SER A 285 22.71 33.49 -13.21
C SER A 285 24.12 33.89 -13.67
N HIS A 286 25.15 33.72 -12.83
CA HIS A 286 26.54 34.05 -13.15
C HIS A 286 27.46 32.88 -12.81
N PRO A 287 28.41 32.48 -13.69
CA PRO A 287 29.38 31.46 -13.35
C PRO A 287 30.15 31.93 -12.11
N ILE A 288 30.05 31.16 -11.02
CA ILE A 288 30.86 31.41 -9.84
C ILE A 288 32.31 31.31 -10.31
N ARG A 289 33.10 32.39 -10.10
CA ARG A 289 34.56 32.40 -10.30
C ARG A 289 35.23 31.48 -9.28
N SER A 290 34.95 30.18 -9.35
CA SER A 290 35.76 29.15 -8.72
C SER A 290 36.70 28.64 -9.79
N GLY A 291 38.00 28.80 -9.56
CA GLY A 291 39.07 28.64 -10.54
C GLY A 291 39.04 27.31 -11.30
N ARG A 292 38.42 27.34 -12.48
CA ARG A 292 38.70 26.62 -13.74
C ARG A 292 37.52 26.97 -14.64
N GLY A 293 37.78 27.45 -15.85
CA GLY A 293 36.80 28.10 -16.71
C GLY A 293 35.59 27.24 -17.04
N SER A 294 34.54 27.28 -16.22
CA SER A 294 33.25 26.70 -16.58
C SER A 294 32.64 27.53 -17.72
N SER A 295 32.36 26.87 -18.84
CA SER A 295 31.76 27.54 -19.98
C SER A 295 30.33 27.97 -19.63
N ARG A 296 29.86 29.09 -20.20
CA ARG A 296 28.47 29.55 -20.07
C ARG A 296 27.47 28.44 -20.46
N SER A 297 27.84 27.61 -21.43
CA SER A 297 27.06 26.45 -21.86
C SER A 297 26.91 25.36 -20.79
N GLU A 298 27.92 25.16 -19.94
CA GLU A 298 27.89 24.15 -18.87
C GLU A 298 27.02 24.61 -17.70
N THR A 299 27.06 25.91 -17.39
CA THR A 299 26.21 26.52 -16.37
C THR A 299 24.74 26.44 -16.76
N GLU A 300 24.42 26.73 -18.02
CA GLU A 300 23.05 26.60 -18.56
C GLU A 300 22.56 25.14 -18.54
N ALA A 301 23.41 24.18 -18.88
CA ALA A 301 23.08 22.76 -18.79
C ALA A 301 22.83 22.32 -17.33
N CYS A 302 23.68 22.75 -16.39
CA CYS A 302 23.52 22.46 -14.96
C CYS A 302 22.20 23.07 -14.41
N ASN A 303 21.91 24.33 -14.74
CA ASN A 303 20.65 24.98 -14.38
C ASN A 303 19.43 24.24 -14.95
N GLY A 304 19.52 23.75 -16.18
CA GLY A 304 18.46 22.95 -16.82
C GLY A 304 18.20 21.64 -16.07
N LEU A 305 19.26 20.93 -15.65
CA LEU A 305 19.16 19.72 -14.84
C LEU A 305 18.58 20.01 -13.45
N ASN A 306 19.04 21.06 -12.79
CA ASN A 306 18.51 21.51 -11.50
C ASN A 306 17.01 21.83 -11.58
N THR A 307 16.59 22.57 -12.61
CA THR A 307 15.19 22.88 -12.87
C THR A 307 14.37 21.60 -13.05
N THR A 308 14.89 20.64 -13.83
CA THR A 308 14.23 19.35 -14.07
C THR A 308 14.06 18.55 -12.77
N ARG A 309 15.07 18.54 -11.90
CA ARG A 309 14.96 17.91 -10.58
C ARG A 309 13.89 18.55 -9.73
N VAL A 310 13.84 19.88 -9.62
CA VAL A 310 12.78 20.58 -8.87
C VAL A 310 11.39 20.26 -9.44
N MET A 311 11.25 20.17 -10.76
CA MET A 311 9.99 19.75 -11.38
C MET A 311 9.56 18.35 -11.02
N MET A 312 10.49 17.40 -10.88
CA MET A 312 10.15 16.03 -10.48
C MET A 312 9.59 15.99 -9.05
N PHE A 313 10.03 16.89 -8.17
CA PHE A 313 9.45 17.03 -6.83
C PHE A 313 8.06 17.67 -6.85
N LEU A 314 7.84 18.68 -7.70
CA LEU A 314 6.54 19.38 -7.81
C LEU A 314 5.48 18.58 -8.58
N PHE A 315 5.90 17.86 -9.63
CA PHE A 315 5.01 17.14 -10.55
C PHE A 315 5.35 15.65 -10.68
N PRO A 316 5.49 14.89 -9.57
CA PRO A 316 5.97 13.51 -9.60
C PRO A 316 5.20 12.60 -10.56
N ARG A 317 3.88 12.77 -10.63
CA ARG A 317 2.99 11.98 -11.50
C ARG A 317 3.34 12.10 -12.99
N GLN A 318 3.85 13.24 -13.46
CA GLN A 318 4.23 13.42 -14.88
C GLN A 318 5.50 12.65 -15.24
N PHE A 319 6.28 12.25 -14.23
CA PHE A 319 7.51 11.48 -14.37
C PHE A 319 7.33 10.01 -13.94
N GLY A 320 6.08 9.58 -13.69
CA GLY A 320 5.80 8.23 -13.20
C GLY A 320 6.23 7.98 -11.75
N LEU A 321 6.57 9.03 -11.00
CA LEU A 321 6.98 8.94 -9.60
C LEU A 321 5.77 8.82 -8.68
N ARG A 322 6.00 8.19 -7.51
CA ARG A 322 4.99 8.08 -6.45
C ARG A 322 4.60 9.45 -5.91
N ASN A 323 3.35 9.56 -5.45
CA ASN A 323 2.80 10.80 -4.93
C ASN A 323 1.67 10.56 -3.92
N VAL A 324 1.22 11.62 -3.28
CA VAL A 324 0.23 11.57 -2.19
C VAL A 324 -1.12 10.96 -2.62
N PHE A 325 -1.45 10.95 -3.92
CA PHE A 325 -2.68 10.34 -4.43
C PHE A 325 -2.56 8.83 -4.70
N THR A 326 -1.35 8.26 -4.67
CA THR A 326 -1.11 6.82 -4.85
C THR A 326 -0.97 6.17 -3.47
N PRO A 327 -1.83 5.21 -3.10
CA PRO A 327 -1.80 4.60 -1.77
C PRO A 327 -0.51 3.78 -1.60
N GLU A 328 0.20 4.02 -0.49
CA GLU A 328 1.26 3.14 -0.01
C GLU A 328 0.68 2.09 0.95
N THR A 329 1.26 0.89 0.91
CA THR A 329 1.06 -0.19 1.88
C THR A 329 1.79 0.05 3.21
N SER A 330 2.38 1.24 3.40
CA SER A 330 3.15 1.63 4.59
C SER A 330 2.43 2.69 5.42
N ASN A 331 2.73 2.71 6.72
CA ASN A 331 2.16 3.62 7.72
C ASN A 331 2.18 5.08 7.23
N LYS A 332 1.03 5.77 7.41
CA LYS A 332 0.77 7.14 6.92
C LYS A 332 1.84 8.15 7.34
N ASP A 333 2.48 7.95 8.50
CA ASP A 333 3.48 8.86 9.06
C ASP A 333 4.85 8.80 8.36
N GLN A 334 5.20 7.67 7.73
CA GLN A 334 6.47 7.52 7.03
C GLN A 334 6.41 8.03 5.58
N ALA A 335 5.23 8.06 4.96
CA ALA A 335 5.04 8.40 3.55
C ALA A 335 5.43 9.85 3.21
N PHE A 336 5.08 10.84 4.04
CA PHE A 336 5.41 12.25 3.76
C PHE A 336 6.90 12.56 3.95
N SER A 337 7.52 11.98 4.97
CA SER A 337 8.98 12.06 5.16
C SER A 337 9.73 11.38 3.99
N ALA A 338 9.17 10.31 3.42
CA ALA A 338 9.76 9.63 2.27
C ALA A 338 9.81 10.51 1.01
N TYR A 339 8.83 11.39 0.78
CA TYR A 339 8.83 12.30 -0.38
C TYR A 339 9.89 13.41 -0.30
N ALA A 340 10.34 13.79 0.90
CA ALA A 340 11.43 14.76 1.03
C ALA A 340 12.81 14.15 0.68
N ALA A 341 12.97 12.84 0.86
CA ALA A 341 14.23 12.11 0.66
C ALA A 341 14.22 11.17 -0.58
N ARG A 342 13.39 11.48 -1.59
CA ARG A 342 13.20 10.63 -2.79
C ARG A 342 14.30 10.70 -3.86
N GLU A 343 15.46 11.26 -3.54
CA GLU A 343 16.55 11.40 -4.53
C GLU A 343 17.08 10.05 -5.02
N ALA A 344 17.04 9.01 -4.20
CA ALA A 344 17.38 7.64 -4.61
C ALA A 344 16.40 7.07 -5.65
N GLU A 345 15.09 7.32 -5.49
CA GLU A 345 14.07 6.95 -6.48
C GLU A 345 14.32 7.70 -7.80
N MET A 346 14.63 9.00 -7.73
CA MET A 346 14.93 9.83 -8.89
C MET A 346 16.26 9.49 -9.58
N ALA A 347 17.26 9.00 -8.85
CA ALA A 347 18.57 8.64 -9.40
C ALA A 347 18.45 7.52 -10.45
N SER A 348 17.54 6.56 -10.24
CA SER A 348 17.25 5.50 -11.20
C SER A 348 16.73 6.02 -12.56
N PHE A 349 16.06 7.16 -12.56
CA PHE A 349 15.58 7.85 -13.77
C PHE A 349 16.63 8.75 -14.40
N LEU A 350 17.59 9.27 -13.62
CA LEU A 350 18.65 10.16 -14.10
C LEU A 350 19.84 9.41 -14.71
N GLY A 351 19.99 8.11 -14.42
CA GLY A 351 21.09 7.27 -14.91
C GLY A 351 20.92 6.67 -16.31
N ARG A 352 19.73 6.76 -16.91
CA ARG A 352 19.43 6.27 -18.26
C ARG A 352 18.86 7.41 -19.10
N ASP A 353 19.70 8.01 -19.93
CA ASP A 353 19.39 9.09 -20.86
C ASP A 353 18.91 10.43 -20.26
N ARG A 354 19.24 11.53 -20.96
CA ARG A 354 18.78 12.88 -20.63
C ARG A 354 17.25 12.87 -20.50
N ILE A 355 16.72 12.96 -19.28
CA ILE A 355 15.27 12.96 -19.02
C ILE A 355 14.62 14.04 -19.88
N LYS A 356 13.82 13.61 -20.86
CA LYS A 356 13.05 14.53 -21.69
C LYS A 356 11.89 15.04 -20.84
N LEU A 357 11.89 16.35 -20.57
CA LEU A 357 10.77 17.01 -19.90
C LEU A 357 9.44 16.64 -20.60
N PRO A 358 8.41 16.20 -19.86
CA PRO A 358 7.09 15.93 -20.42
C PRO A 358 6.56 17.16 -21.17
N LYS A 359 5.89 16.95 -22.32
CA LYS A 359 5.43 18.06 -23.19
C LYS A 359 4.68 19.15 -22.42
N ARG A 360 3.83 18.75 -21.46
CA ARG A 360 3.03 19.65 -20.60
C ARG A 360 3.86 20.57 -19.69
N LEU A 361 5.06 20.15 -19.30
CA LEU A 361 5.93 20.91 -18.38
C LEU A 361 6.98 21.76 -19.14
N ARG A 362 7.04 21.68 -20.47
CA ARG A 362 7.94 22.49 -21.29
C ARG A 362 7.47 23.95 -21.36
N GLY A 363 8.39 24.86 -21.62
CA GLY A 363 8.08 26.28 -21.82
C GLY A 363 7.72 27.00 -20.52
N THR A 364 6.48 27.48 -20.40
CA THR A 364 6.05 28.37 -19.31
C THR A 364 6.22 27.74 -17.92
N ALA A 365 5.79 26.50 -17.71
CA ALA A 365 5.97 25.83 -16.42
C ALA A 365 7.46 25.76 -16.00
N SER A 366 8.37 25.52 -16.95
CA SER A 366 9.81 25.56 -16.71
C SER A 366 10.35 26.92 -16.33
N ARG A 367 9.96 27.96 -17.05
CA ARG A 367 10.33 29.33 -16.71
C ARG A 367 9.81 29.75 -15.33
N LEU A 368 8.62 29.30 -14.96
CA LEU A 368 8.05 29.56 -13.64
C LEU A 368 8.82 28.84 -12.51
N VAL A 369 9.21 27.59 -12.71
CA VAL A 369 10.05 26.87 -11.74
C VAL A 369 11.44 27.49 -11.62
N GLN A 370 12.04 27.93 -12.74
CA GLN A 370 13.30 28.69 -12.72
C GLN A 370 13.15 29.98 -11.91
N ARG A 371 12.06 30.73 -12.14
CA ARG A 371 11.77 31.96 -11.38
C ARG A 371 11.57 31.66 -9.89
N LEU A 372 10.89 30.57 -9.54
CA LEU A 372 10.77 30.11 -8.15
C LEU A 372 12.15 29.83 -7.53
N GLN A 373 13.05 29.15 -8.23
CA GLN A 373 14.42 28.89 -7.74
C GLN A 373 15.21 30.19 -7.52
N VAL A 374 15.11 31.15 -8.45
CA VAL A 374 15.77 32.45 -8.33
C VAL A 374 15.20 33.26 -7.16
N LEU A 375 13.87 33.29 -6.99
CA LEU A 375 13.20 33.99 -5.89
C LEU A 375 13.55 33.36 -4.54
N HIS A 376 13.58 32.02 -4.45
CA HIS A 376 14.04 31.31 -3.26
C HIS A 376 15.48 31.69 -2.89
N GLY A 377 16.40 31.68 -3.87
CA GLY A 377 17.80 32.05 -3.64
C GLY A 377 18.02 33.51 -3.25
N ARG A 378 17.10 34.42 -3.60
CA ARG A 378 17.11 35.84 -3.22
C ARG A 378 16.32 36.13 -1.95
N CYS A 379 15.60 35.14 -1.40
CA CYS A 379 14.74 35.35 -0.25
C CYS A 379 15.57 35.49 1.03
N SER A 380 15.56 36.69 1.60
CA SER A 380 16.20 36.96 2.89
C SER A 380 15.31 36.47 4.04
N TYR A 381 15.45 35.19 4.38
CA TYR A 381 14.70 34.54 5.45
C TYR A 381 14.99 35.15 6.82
N THR A 382 16.23 35.55 7.07
CA THR A 382 16.67 36.19 8.32
C THR A 382 16.00 37.54 8.51
N GLU A 383 16.10 38.46 7.54
CA GLU A 383 15.52 39.80 7.66
C GLU A 383 14.00 39.76 7.73
N THR A 384 13.38 38.83 6.99
CA THR A 384 11.92 38.64 7.07
C THR A 384 11.53 38.08 8.44
N LEU A 385 12.31 37.18 9.02
CA LEU A 385 12.05 36.65 10.36
C LEU A 385 12.21 37.76 11.41
N ASP A 386 13.29 38.54 11.34
CA ASP A 386 13.54 39.63 12.29
C ASP A 386 12.46 40.71 12.23
N HIS A 387 11.91 40.99 11.04
CA HIS A 387 10.83 41.96 10.86
C HIS A 387 9.49 41.53 11.48
N TYR A 388 9.09 40.26 11.29
CA TYR A 388 7.77 39.79 11.75
C TYR A 388 7.81 39.12 13.13
N CYS A 389 8.93 38.48 13.47
CA CYS A 389 9.14 37.68 14.68
C CYS A 389 10.49 38.06 15.32
N PRO A 390 10.66 39.30 15.82
CA PRO A 390 11.92 39.76 16.36
C PRO A 390 12.35 38.94 17.58
N THR A 391 13.64 38.59 17.66
CA THR A 391 14.18 37.90 18.82
C THR A 391 14.62 38.93 19.87
N HIS A 392 13.88 39.04 20.98
CA HIS A 392 14.16 39.97 22.09
C HIS A 392 15.47 39.68 22.86
N LEU A 393 16.27 38.69 22.43
CA LEU A 393 17.53 38.28 23.04
C LEU A 393 18.77 38.90 22.38
N THR A 394 18.61 39.84 21.45
CA THR A 394 19.74 40.58 20.89
C THR A 394 19.99 41.86 21.70
N PRO A 395 21.17 42.05 22.32
CA PRO A 395 21.51 43.34 22.89
C PRO A 395 21.69 44.33 21.74
N SER A 396 20.75 45.26 21.62
CA SER A 396 20.91 46.47 20.83
C SER A 396 22.16 47.22 21.32
N GLY A 397 23.17 47.38 20.46
CA GLY A 397 24.32 48.24 20.72
C GLY A 397 25.69 47.56 20.65
N CYS A 398 26.15 47.24 19.44
CA CYS A 398 27.58 47.18 19.15
C CYS A 398 27.86 48.07 17.93
N THR A 399 27.89 49.39 18.17
CA THR A 399 28.59 50.32 17.28
C THR A 399 30.02 49.84 17.10
N ARG A 400 30.42 49.69 15.84
CA ARG A 400 31.80 49.47 15.39
C ARG A 400 32.75 50.46 16.04
N ARG A 401 33.46 50.06 17.10
CA ARG A 401 34.83 50.48 17.46
C ARG A 401 35.21 49.90 18.82
N SER A 402 35.96 48.80 18.82
CA SER A 402 37.13 48.56 19.68
C SER A 402 37.57 47.10 19.53
N ARG A 403 38.64 46.89 18.76
CA ARG A 403 39.46 45.68 18.86
C ARG A 403 40.22 45.79 20.17
N ARG A 404 39.75 45.14 21.24
CA ARG A 404 40.62 44.72 22.36
C ARG A 404 40.05 43.48 23.04
N ARG A 405 40.96 42.52 23.23
CA ARG A 405 40.83 41.18 23.83
C ARG A 405 39.58 40.98 24.71
N ARG A 406 38.71 40.05 24.33
CA ARG A 406 37.70 39.46 25.22
C ARG A 406 38.06 38.00 25.53
N THR A 407 38.52 37.81 26.76
CA THR A 407 38.49 36.57 27.52
C THR A 407 37.07 35.98 27.51
N LYS A 408 36.97 34.65 27.57
CA LYS A 408 35.73 33.87 27.61
C LYS A 408 34.78 34.40 28.69
N GLN A 409 33.83 35.24 28.31
CA GLN A 409 32.65 35.57 29.11
C GLN A 409 31.45 34.95 28.42
N THR A 410 30.94 33.88 29.04
CA THR A 410 29.63 33.31 28.80
C THR A 410 28.59 34.43 28.84
N LEU A 411 27.85 34.63 27.75
CA LEU A 411 26.73 35.56 27.68
C LEU A 411 25.69 35.13 28.72
N ALA A 412 25.69 35.77 29.88
CA ALA A 412 24.59 35.66 30.84
C ALA A 412 23.34 36.27 30.20
N LEU A 413 22.29 35.48 30.03
CA LEU A 413 20.96 36.01 29.71
C LEU A 413 20.56 36.99 30.82
N PRO A 414 19.87 38.11 30.49
CA PRO A 414 19.25 38.94 31.50
C PRO A 414 18.32 38.07 32.35
N ASN A 415 18.46 38.24 33.65
CA ASN A 415 17.74 37.54 34.69
C ASN A 415 16.20 37.59 34.43
N GLN A 416 15.58 36.41 34.41
CA GLN A 416 14.15 36.16 34.70
C GLN A 416 13.04 36.61 33.72
N MET A 417 13.15 36.33 32.42
CA MET A 417 11.91 36.14 31.62
C MET A 417 11.59 34.64 31.52
N PRO A 418 10.41 34.17 31.95
CA PRO A 418 10.02 32.79 31.76
C PRO A 418 9.97 32.49 30.26
N LEU A 419 10.39 31.29 29.86
CA LEU A 419 10.53 30.90 28.45
C LEU A 419 9.26 31.11 27.61
N VAL A 420 8.09 31.07 28.27
CA VAL A 420 6.78 31.32 27.65
C VAL A 420 6.61 32.77 27.17
N ASP A 421 7.29 33.73 27.80
CA ASP A 421 7.21 35.16 27.42
C ASP A 421 8.05 35.46 26.16
N VAL A 422 8.88 34.52 25.73
CA VAL A 422 9.62 34.57 24.46
C VAL A 422 8.80 33.97 23.31
N ALA A 423 7.57 33.52 23.57
CA ALA A 423 6.69 32.96 22.55
C ALA A 423 6.21 34.04 21.57
N THR A 424 6.27 33.71 20.27
CA THR A 424 5.79 34.60 19.22
C THR A 424 4.28 34.39 18.99
N PRO A 425 3.46 35.46 18.91
CA PRO A 425 2.04 35.35 18.59
C PRO A 425 1.79 34.67 17.24
N ALA A 426 0.71 33.89 17.15
CA ALA A 426 0.35 33.18 15.91
C ALA A 426 0.12 34.12 14.71
N SER A 427 -0.34 35.35 14.95
CA SER A 427 -0.50 36.38 13.91
C SER A 427 0.84 36.81 13.29
N CYS A 428 1.90 36.97 14.10
CA CYS A 428 3.24 37.28 13.63
C CYS A 428 3.83 36.12 12.81
N VAL A 429 3.67 34.88 13.28
CA VAL A 429 4.09 33.68 12.54
C VAL A 429 3.32 33.56 11.22
N SER A 430 2.02 33.85 11.22
CA SER A 430 1.18 33.90 10.02
C SER A 430 1.64 34.95 9.02
N ALA A 431 1.88 36.18 9.47
CA ALA A 431 2.39 37.25 8.63
C ALA A 431 3.76 36.91 8.02
N PHE A 432 4.67 36.32 8.82
CA PHE A 432 5.96 35.84 8.36
C PHE A 432 5.83 34.80 7.24
N CYS A 433 5.03 33.74 7.45
CA CYS A 433 4.82 32.69 6.47
C CYS A 433 4.16 33.23 5.19
N GLN A 434 3.15 34.08 5.31
CA GLN A 434 2.47 34.71 4.18
C GLN A 434 3.40 35.62 3.37
N ALA A 435 4.29 36.37 4.04
CA ALA A 435 5.30 37.20 3.40
C ALA A 435 6.31 36.36 2.61
N ILE A 436 6.79 35.25 3.18
CA ILE A 436 7.69 34.32 2.49
C ILE A 436 7.02 33.73 1.25
N VAL A 437 5.80 33.19 1.39
CA VAL A 437 5.05 32.60 0.27
C VAL A 437 4.85 33.63 -0.84
N SER A 438 4.53 34.87 -0.47
CA SER A 438 4.32 35.97 -1.42
C SER A 438 5.58 36.42 -2.15
N LYS A 439 6.75 36.34 -1.50
CA LYS A 439 8.06 36.67 -2.12
C LYS A 439 8.61 35.52 -2.95
N MET A 440 8.38 34.28 -2.53
CA MET A 440 8.98 33.08 -3.12
C MET A 440 8.19 32.55 -4.32
N ILE A 441 6.85 32.46 -4.23
CA ILE A 441 6.02 31.86 -5.27
C ILE A 441 5.71 32.89 -6.36
N PRO A 442 6.12 32.67 -7.63
CA PRO A 442 5.81 33.59 -8.72
C PRO A 442 4.32 33.78 -8.89
N ASN A 443 3.88 35.01 -9.12
CA ASN A 443 2.46 35.36 -9.21
C ASN A 443 1.68 34.52 -10.24
N GLN A 444 2.30 34.18 -11.37
CA GLN A 444 1.68 33.36 -12.42
C GLN A 444 1.35 31.92 -11.98
N PHE A 445 1.86 31.43 -10.84
CA PHE A 445 1.42 30.15 -10.27
C PHE A 445 -0.05 30.19 -9.81
N TRP A 446 -0.56 31.37 -9.46
CA TRP A 446 -1.92 31.56 -8.96
C TRP A 446 -2.94 31.75 -10.10
N GLY A 447 -2.49 31.85 -11.35
CA GLY A 447 -3.30 32.20 -12.51
C GLY A 447 -2.93 33.56 -13.07
N ASP A 448 -3.85 34.15 -13.84
CA ASP A 448 -3.69 35.45 -14.50
C ASP A 448 -4.84 36.40 -14.09
N GLY A 449 -4.60 37.72 -14.20
CA GLY A 449 -5.61 38.76 -13.93
C GLY A 449 -6.25 38.68 -12.53
N ASP A 450 -7.56 38.84 -12.46
CA ASP A 450 -8.31 38.83 -11.19
C ASP A 450 -8.28 37.46 -10.49
N THR A 451 -8.25 36.37 -11.27
CA THR A 451 -8.15 35.00 -10.77
C THR A 451 -6.86 34.80 -9.97
N MET A 452 -5.76 35.42 -10.41
CA MET A 452 -4.49 35.40 -9.68
C MET A 452 -4.63 36.03 -8.29
N CYS A 453 -5.23 37.22 -8.21
CA CYS A 453 -5.44 37.94 -6.96
C CYS A 453 -6.35 37.14 -6.01
N HIS A 454 -7.45 36.60 -6.52
CA HIS A 454 -8.38 35.77 -5.77
C HIS A 454 -7.69 34.52 -5.20
N ASN A 455 -7.09 33.69 -6.05
CA ASN A 455 -6.46 32.43 -5.65
C ASN A 455 -5.31 32.66 -4.65
N LYS A 456 -4.49 33.68 -4.88
CA LYS A 456 -3.40 34.04 -3.95
C LYS A 456 -3.97 34.43 -2.59
N LYS A 457 -4.99 35.28 -2.54
CA LYS A 457 -5.63 35.71 -1.29
C LYS A 457 -6.24 34.54 -0.54
N THR A 458 -6.96 33.67 -1.24
CA THR A 458 -7.58 32.47 -0.69
C THR A 458 -6.53 31.52 -0.10
N PHE A 459 -5.45 31.24 -0.82
CA PHE A 459 -4.37 30.40 -0.32
C PHE A 459 -3.68 30.99 0.92
N LEU A 460 -3.41 32.30 0.94
CA LEU A 460 -2.81 32.97 2.09
C LEU A 460 -3.71 32.92 3.34
N ARG A 461 -5.05 32.94 3.18
CA ARG A 461 -5.98 32.69 4.28
C ARG A 461 -5.88 31.25 4.81
N SER A 462 -5.74 30.26 3.91
CA SER A 462 -5.51 28.87 4.33
C SER A 462 -4.20 28.72 5.12
N VAL A 463 -3.15 29.48 4.78
CA VAL A 463 -1.89 29.51 5.57
C VAL A 463 -2.14 30.04 6.98
N ASP A 464 -2.88 31.14 7.13
CA ASP A 464 -3.25 31.69 8.44
C ASP A 464 -4.07 30.68 9.27
N HIS A 465 -5.08 30.07 8.64
CA HIS A 465 -5.90 29.07 9.28
C HIS A 465 -5.05 27.86 9.74
N PHE A 466 -4.17 27.33 8.87
CA PHE A 466 -3.28 26.22 9.20
C PHE A 466 -2.36 26.54 10.40
N ILE A 467 -1.90 27.79 10.52
CA ILE A 467 -1.04 28.20 11.65
C ILE A 467 -1.81 28.21 12.96
N LYS A 468 -3.07 28.65 12.94
CA LYS A 468 -3.97 28.74 14.10
C LYS A 468 -4.56 27.40 14.56
N LEU A 469 -4.45 26.34 13.75
CA LEU A 469 -4.91 25.00 14.12
C LEU A 469 -4.26 24.50 15.42
N ARG A 470 -5.06 23.88 16.29
CA ARG A 470 -4.61 23.23 17.54
C ARG A 470 -3.90 21.89 17.26
N ARG A 471 -3.32 21.30 18.31
CA ARG A 471 -2.44 20.11 18.23
C ARG A 471 -3.04 18.91 17.51
N PHE A 472 -4.34 18.70 17.62
CA PHE A 472 -5.05 17.56 17.04
C PHE A 472 -6.01 17.97 15.91
N GLU A 473 -5.96 19.22 15.49
CA GLU A 473 -6.71 19.69 14.34
C GLU A 473 -5.88 19.49 13.07
N SER A 474 -6.55 19.17 11.97
CA SER A 474 -5.94 18.94 10.66
C SER A 474 -6.71 19.64 9.57
N MET A 475 -6.02 20.03 8.51
CA MET A 475 -6.60 20.59 7.29
C MET A 475 -6.41 19.60 6.15
N THR A 476 -7.44 19.39 5.34
CA THR A 476 -7.37 18.53 4.16
C THR A 476 -6.94 19.31 2.91
N LEU A 477 -6.43 18.61 1.90
CA LEU A 477 -6.16 19.21 0.59
C LEU A 477 -7.46 19.71 -0.07
N HIS A 478 -8.58 19.06 0.22
CA HIS A 478 -9.90 19.47 -0.27
C HIS A 478 -10.28 20.87 0.20
N GLU A 479 -10.14 21.16 1.50
CA GLU A 479 -10.43 22.48 2.09
C GLU A 479 -9.63 23.60 1.41
N ILE A 480 -8.36 23.36 1.11
CA ILE A 480 -7.49 24.33 0.42
C ILE A 480 -7.98 24.57 -1.02
N SER A 481 -8.45 23.53 -1.69
CA SER A 481 -8.87 23.58 -3.09
C SER A 481 -10.24 24.23 -3.31
N GLN A 482 -11.15 24.15 -2.34
CA GLN A 482 -12.47 24.77 -2.42
C GLN A 482 -12.48 26.24 -2.00
N GLY A 483 -11.40 26.69 -1.38
CA GLY A 483 -11.18 28.10 -1.13
C GLY A 483 -11.80 28.68 0.13
N GLY A 484 -12.07 27.84 1.14
CA GLY A 484 -12.36 28.23 2.52
C GLY A 484 -13.66 29.02 2.72
#